data_AF-A0A286C5X5-F1
#
_entry.id   AF-A0A286C5X5-F1
#
_cell.length_a   1.000
_cell.length_b   1.000
_cell.length_c   1.000
_cell.angle_alpha   90.00
_cell.angle_beta   90.00
_cell.angle_gamma   90.00
#
_symmetry.space_group_name_H-M   'P 1'
#
loop_
_entity.id
_entity.type
_entity.pdbx_description
1 polymer ?
#
loop_
_entity_poly.entity_id
_entity_poly.type
_entity_poly.pdbx_seq_one_letter_code
_entity_poly.pdbx_strand_id
1 'polypeptide(L)' 'MKSSMKAAMSSLPYDSLEMLLAFHVSEKARAKLEQYITQFPEHLHEVEKRRYTLEQAVKEVLAEVAEVALLIKELES' A
#
# COMPACT_ATOMS: atom_id res chain seq x y z
N MET A 1 13.85 4.20 40.78
CA MET A 1 12.62 4.00 39.99
C MET A 1 12.56 5.04 38.86
N LYS A 2 13.23 4.83 37.72
CA LYS A 2 13.05 5.62 36.48
C LYS A 2 13.31 4.75 35.23
N SER A 3 12.79 3.53 35.24
CA SER A 3 12.91 2.58 34.12
C SER A 3 11.53 2.07 33.69
N SER A 4 10.58 2.98 33.52
CA SER A 4 9.22 2.59 33.09
C SER A 4 8.61 3.47 32.00
N MET A 5 9.28 4.54 31.58
CA MET A 5 8.74 5.43 30.52
C MET A 5 9.18 5.03 29.09
N LYS A 6 10.11 4.07 28.94
CA LYS A 6 10.54 3.60 27.61
C LYS A 6 9.69 2.46 27.04
N ALA A 7 8.82 1.86 27.85
CA ALA A 7 8.00 0.71 27.46
C ALA A 7 6.62 1.08 26.88
N ALA A 8 6.26 2.38 26.86
CA ALA A 8 4.93 2.84 26.47
C ALA A 8 4.84 3.42 25.04
N MET A 9 5.95 3.55 24.31
CA MET A 9 5.93 4.02 22.90
C MET A 9 5.76 2.87 21.89
N SER A 10 5.57 1.63 22.33
CA SER A 10 5.45 0.46 21.46
C SER A 10 4.01 -0.05 21.30
N SER A 11 2.99 0.73 21.68
CA SER A 11 1.61 0.24 21.81
C SER A 11 0.59 0.88 20.88
N LEU A 12 0.98 1.74 19.94
CA LEU A 12 0.06 2.17 18.88
C LEU A 12 0.17 1.19 17.70
N PRO A 13 -0.96 0.65 17.22
CA PRO A 13 -1.01 -0.36 16.17
C PRO A 13 -0.62 0.17 14.77
N TYR A 14 -0.04 1.37 14.67
CA TYR A 14 0.39 2.01 13.42
C TYR A 14 1.73 2.76 13.56
N ASP A 15 2.47 2.59 14.66
CA ASP A 15 3.69 3.39 14.93
C ASP A 15 4.95 2.87 14.21
N SER A 16 4.89 1.70 13.55
CA SER A 16 6.00 1.28 12.71
C SER A 16 5.86 1.87 11.31
N LEU A 17 6.93 2.48 10.80
CA LEU A 17 7.02 2.97 9.42
C LEU A 17 6.61 1.88 8.40
N GLU A 18 6.95 0.62 8.69
CA GLU A 18 6.56 -0.54 7.90
C GLU A 18 5.04 -0.72 7.82
N MET A 19 4.31 -0.48 8.92
CA MET A 19 2.86 -0.61 8.96
C MET A 19 2.16 0.57 8.30
N LEU A 20 2.72 1.79 8.42
CA LEU A 20 2.26 2.94 7.64
C LEU A 20 2.46 2.71 6.14
N LEU A 21 3.61 2.17 5.73
CA LEU A 21 3.87 1.82 4.34
C LEU A 21 2.88 0.75 3.86
N ALA A 22 2.68 -0.32 4.63
CA ALA A 22 1.71 -1.37 4.30
C ALA A 22 0.29 -0.81 4.16
N PHE A 23 -0.11 0.10 5.04
CA PHE A 23 -1.40 0.79 4.96
C PHE A 23 -1.52 1.61 3.66
N HIS A 24 -0.54 2.46 3.35
CA HIS A 24 -0.55 3.29 2.14
C HIS A 24 -0.55 2.45 0.85
N VAL A 25 0.23 1.36 0.81
CA VAL A 25 0.22 0.40 -0.30
C VAL A 25 -1.17 -0.21 -0.45
N SER A 26 -1.81 -0.61 0.65
CA SER A 26 -3.15 -1.20 0.62
C SER A 26 -4.22 -0.24 0.11
N GLU A 27 -4.18 1.02 0.53
CA GLU A 27 -5.15 2.05 0.12
C GLU A 27 -4.98 2.41 -1.35
N LYS A 28 -3.74 2.60 -1.81
CA LYS A 28 -3.47 2.86 -3.23
C LYS A 28 -3.87 1.68 -4.11
N ALA A 29 -3.63 0.44 -3.66
CA ALA A 29 -4.05 -0.76 -4.39
C ALA A 29 -5.57 -0.88 -4.50
N ARG A 30 -6.32 -0.56 -3.44
CA ARG A 30 -7.80 -0.52 -3.46
C ARG A 30 -8.31 0.54 -4.43
N ALA A 31 -7.76 1.75 -4.38
CA ALA A 31 -8.12 2.81 -5.31
C ALA A 31 -7.85 2.41 -6.77
N LYS A 32 -6.71 1.74 -7.03
CA LYS A 32 -6.36 1.24 -8.37
C LYS A 32 -7.34 0.16 -8.84
N LEU A 33 -7.73 -0.76 -7.96
CA LEU A 33 -8.74 -1.78 -8.25
C LEU A 33 -10.11 -1.16 -8.54
N GLU A 34 -10.55 -0.19 -7.75
CA GLU A 34 -11.81 0.53 -7.96
C GLU A 34 -11.79 1.29 -9.29
N GLN A 35 -10.70 1.99 -9.60
CA GLN A 35 -10.50 2.66 -10.89
C GLN A 35 -10.52 1.69 -12.07
N TYR A 36 -9.96 0.49 -11.92
CA TYR A 36 -10.06 -0.55 -12.94
C TYR A 36 -11.51 -1.00 -13.16
N ILE A 37 -12.23 -1.33 -12.08
CA ILE A 37 -13.58 -1.90 -12.15
C ILE A 37 -14.59 -0.89 -12.70
N THR A 38 -14.48 0.39 -12.31
CA THR A 38 -15.40 1.47 -12.73
C THR A 38 -15.35 1.77 -14.24
N GLN A 39 -14.33 1.28 -14.95
CA GLN A 39 -14.26 1.35 -16.42
C GLN A 39 -15.23 0.38 -17.11
N PHE A 40 -15.79 -0.58 -16.38
CA PHE A 40 -16.68 -1.61 -16.92
C PHE A 40 -18.13 -1.42 -16.43
N PRO A 41 -19.13 -1.87 -17.20
CA PRO A 41 -20.51 -1.96 -16.74
C PRO A 41 -20.66 -2.79 -15.46
N GLU A 42 -21.61 -2.43 -14.58
CA GLU A 42 -21.82 -3.07 -13.27
C GLU A 42 -21.96 -4.60 -13.33
N HIS A 43 -22.67 -5.12 -14.34
CA HIS A 43 -22.88 -6.56 -14.51
C HIS A 43 -21.58 -7.34 -14.82
N LEU A 44 -20.50 -6.66 -15.20
CA LEU A 44 -19.18 -7.26 -15.43
C LEU A 44 -18.21 -7.08 -14.26
N HIS A 45 -18.54 -6.26 -13.25
CA HIS A 45 -17.62 -5.93 -12.15
C HIS A 45 -17.08 -7.16 -11.44
N GLU A 46 -17.92 -8.16 -11.16
CA GLU A 46 -17.49 -9.38 -10.48
C GLU A 46 -16.58 -10.27 -11.33
N VAL A 47 -16.76 -10.26 -12.65
CA VAL A 47 -15.85 -10.96 -13.58
C VAL A 47 -14.50 -10.26 -13.61
N GLU A 48 -14.52 -8.93 -13.68
CA GLU A 48 -13.31 -8.11 -13.77
C GLU A 48 -12.52 -8.10 -12.46
N LYS A 49 -13.18 -8.12 -11.28
CA LYS A 49 -12.53 -8.32 -9.96
C LYS A 49 -11.75 -9.64 -9.85
N ARG A 50 -12.16 -10.68 -10.59
CA ARG A 50 -11.46 -11.97 -10.62
C ARG A 50 -10.25 -11.94 -11.57
N ARG A 51 -10.28 -11.10 -12.60
CA ARG A 51 -9.19 -10.92 -13.56
C ARG A 51 -8.10 -10.02 -13.02
N TYR A 52 -8.50 -8.91 -12.42
CA TYR A 52 -7.60 -7.96 -11.77
C TYR A 52 -7.87 -7.96 -10.27
N THR A 53 -7.04 -8.69 -9.54
CA THR A 53 -7.21 -8.92 -8.10
C THR A 53 -6.56 -7.81 -7.28
N LEU A 54 -6.95 -7.68 -6.00
CA LEU A 54 -6.27 -6.79 -5.07
C LEU A 54 -4.77 -7.14 -4.92
N GLU A 55 -4.42 -8.43 -4.94
CA GLU A 55 -3.04 -8.89 -4.90
C GLU A 55 -2.23 -8.35 -6.09
N GLN A 56 -2.82 -8.40 -7.29
CA GLN A 56 -2.20 -7.84 -8.49
C GLN A 56 -2.00 -6.33 -8.37
N ALA A 57 -3.02 -5.61 -7.89
CA ALA A 57 -2.92 -4.18 -7.65
C ALA A 57 -1.82 -3.82 -6.62
N VAL A 58 -1.66 -4.62 -5.55
CA VAL A 58 -0.58 -4.46 -4.56
C VAL A 58 0.79 -4.65 -5.20
N LYS A 59 0.97 -5.69 -6.03
CA LYS A 59 2.25 -5.95 -6.72
C LYS A 59 2.66 -4.79 -7.61
N GLU A 60 1.72 -4.21 -8.34
CA GLU A 60 1.98 -3.05 -9.19
C GLU A 60 2.34 -1.81 -8.37
N VAL A 61 1.63 -1.54 -7.27
CA VAL A 61 1.96 -0.42 -6.38
C VAL A 61 3.36 -0.59 -5.78
N LEU A 62 3.76 -1.80 -5.39
CA LEU A 62 5.10 -2.06 -4.88
C LEU A 62 6.18 -1.84 -5.94
N ALA A 63 5.91 -2.21 -7.20
CA ALA A 63 6.82 -1.94 -8.31
C ALA A 63 6.99 -0.42 -8.54
N GLU A 64 5.89 0.34 -8.56
CA GLU A 64 5.92 1.80 -8.67
C GLU A 64 6.72 2.45 -7.51
N VAL A 65 6.56 1.97 -6.28
CA VAL A 65 7.33 2.46 -5.12
C VAL A 65 8.83 2.15 -5.28
N ALA A 66 9.17 0.97 -5.79
CA ALA A 66 10.56 0.60 -6.03
C ALA A 66 11.22 1.47 -7.11
N GLU A 67 10.50 1.79 -8.19
CA GLU A 67 10.96 2.72 -9.22
C GLU A 67 11.22 4.12 -8.67
N VAL A 68 10.31 4.66 -7.84
CA VAL A 68 10.51 5.95 -7.18
C VAL A 68 11.74 5.93 -6.27
N ALA A 69 11.95 4.85 -5.52
CA ALA A 69 13.13 4.72 -4.66
C ALA A 69 14.44 4.72 -5.47
N LEU A 70 14.46 4.09 -6.65
CA LEU A 70 15.60 4.14 -7.56
C LEU A 70 15.87 5.55 -8.08
N LEU A 71 14.82 6.26 -8.50
CA LEU A 71 14.95 7.65 -8.99
C LEU A 71 15.50 8.58 -7.90
N ILE A 72 15.03 8.45 -6.66
CA ILE A 72 15.55 9.25 -5.54
C ILE A 72 17.05 8.98 -5.34
N LYS A 73 17.45 7.70 -5.35
CA LYS A 73 18.85 7.31 -5.21
C LYS A 73 19.74 7.92 -6.31
N GLU A 74 19.25 7.96 -7.55
CA GLU A 74 19.96 8.59 -8.68
C GLU A 74 20.12 10.10 -8.50
N LEU A 75 19.14 10.78 -7.90
CA LEU A 75 19.18 12.23 -7.64
C LEU A 75 20.06 12.61 -6.45
N GLU A 76 20.27 11.70 -5.50
CA GLU A 76 21.12 11.90 -4.32
C GLU A 76 22.62 11.61 -4.58
N SER A 77 22.96 11.08 -5.76
CA SER A 77 24.33 10.70 -6.18
C SER A 77 25.03 11.79 -6.98
#